data_AF-A0A1V1PFD8-F1
#
_entry.id   AF-A0A1V1PFD8-F1
#
_cell.length_a   1.000
_cell.length_b   1.000
_cell.length_c   1.000
_cell.angle_alpha   90.00
_cell.angle_beta   90.00
_cell.angle_gamma   90.00
#
_symmetry.space_group_name_H-M   'P 1'
#
loop_
_entity.id
_entity.type
_entity.pdbx_description
1 polymer ?
#
loop_
_entity_poly.entity_id
_entity_poly.type
_entity_poly.pdbx_seq_one_letter_code
_entity_poly.pdbx_strand_id
1 'polypeptide(L)'
;MLKEFYGVLKDNEAGPLVEFLFITGVSKFSQVSVFSELNTLTDMTMDENYATLLGYTQEDLDTCFEDWINYWSQKTDMRPQAIKQQLKERYNGFRFSISDTYVYNPISVLNALKNQSFGSYWFRTATPTFLIQLLLKSEISIPEIEQAQLMPIRFDSFEPDNINIIAIMFQTGYLTIKNVVTNQSGQNLFSLNFPNNEVKEAFLELLMIQFAQIKHHSSNYLLILQDLMQERFHAAINTMQTLFERIPQLENHDSQFFHQFFYMMINSACPSSRMIDKDDKMMVLIDEKEQQFAINFSCQYSINELLQQMKANPSLPGDIYKIAIHFDTDQRKIEEWDVAMPKPKPVILSEAQRHKIQKTKIFIASSNDLSHERKEIVLWASRKNKKLIEKNKYIDLILWEDLLQSFQGDRIQDYFNQEMIQCDIVIVLFYTQLGTFTREEFELTWRCLNQPNNPQHLFVFFKTTPPKQISKDYIKVLELREQIEQSQQIYLLFDSVDSLLLQLGQQIDLVMARQECSTQCPKPM
;
A
#
# COMPACT_ATOMS: atom_id res chain seq x y z
N MET A 1 -40.81 14.87 26.65
CA MET A 1 -40.97 14.32 25.29
C MET A 1 -40.69 12.81 25.22
N LEU A 2 -39.43 12.31 25.18
CA LEU A 2 -39.19 10.85 25.07
C LEU A 2 -39.68 10.05 26.29
N LYS A 3 -39.47 10.58 27.49
CA LYS A 3 -39.97 10.01 28.74
C LYS A 3 -41.50 9.79 28.69
N GLU A 4 -42.25 10.84 28.38
CA GLU A 4 -43.72 10.79 28.26
C GLU A 4 -44.17 9.83 27.15
N PHE A 5 -43.47 9.84 26.01
CA PHE A 5 -43.77 8.93 24.89
C PHE A 5 -43.65 7.45 25.30
N TYR A 6 -42.59 7.10 26.01
CA TYR A 6 -42.33 5.74 26.46
C TYR A 6 -43.15 5.33 27.70
N GLY A 7 -43.52 6.29 28.56
CA GLY A 7 -44.37 6.02 29.73
C GLY A 7 -45.75 5.48 29.38
N VAL A 8 -46.34 5.92 28.26
CA VAL A 8 -47.64 5.42 27.77
C VAL A 8 -47.62 3.89 27.57
N LEU A 9 -46.47 3.31 27.21
CA LEU A 9 -46.36 1.87 26.97
C LEU A 9 -46.51 1.02 28.24
N LYS A 10 -46.44 1.64 29.43
CA LYS A 10 -46.71 0.98 30.70
C LYS A 10 -48.06 1.30 31.32
N ASP A 11 -48.77 2.29 30.80
CA ASP A 11 -50.06 2.67 31.36
C ASP A 11 -51.08 1.54 31.17
N ASN A 12 -52.01 1.43 32.12
CA ASN A 12 -53.00 0.35 32.19
C ASN A 12 -53.96 0.31 30.99
N GLU A 13 -53.98 1.35 30.16
CA GLU A 13 -54.79 1.42 28.95
C GLU A 13 -54.05 0.87 27.72
N ALA A 14 -52.82 1.33 27.47
CA ALA A 14 -52.08 0.98 26.26
C ALA A 14 -51.18 -0.25 26.43
N GLY A 15 -50.59 -0.45 27.62
CA GLY A 15 -49.70 -1.59 27.90
C GLY A 15 -50.34 -2.96 27.58
N PRO A 16 -51.58 -3.24 28.01
CA PRO A 16 -52.26 -4.50 27.69
C PRO A 16 -52.56 -4.71 26.19
N LEU A 17 -52.49 -3.66 25.36
CA LEU A 17 -52.71 -3.74 23.92
C LEU A 17 -51.43 -4.07 23.13
N VAL A 18 -50.26 -4.00 23.77
CA VAL A 18 -48.97 -4.26 23.15
C VAL A 18 -48.57 -5.72 23.40
N GLU A 19 -48.76 -6.58 22.40
CA GLU A 19 -48.35 -7.99 22.46
C GLU A 19 -46.82 -8.14 22.42
N PHE A 20 -46.12 -7.32 21.63
CA PHE A 20 -44.68 -7.33 21.49
C PHE A 20 -44.13 -5.94 21.14
N LEU A 21 -43.06 -5.53 21.83
CA LEU A 21 -42.34 -4.29 21.58
C LEU A 21 -40.86 -4.59 21.36
N PHE A 22 -40.35 -4.21 20.19
CA PHE A 22 -38.94 -4.27 19.87
C PHE A 22 -38.42 -2.87 19.53
N ILE A 23 -37.38 -2.45 20.22
CA ILE A 23 -36.77 -1.12 20.04
C ILE A 23 -35.35 -1.32 19.54
N THR A 24 -35.02 -0.68 18.42
CA THR A 24 -33.66 -0.59 17.89
C THR A 24 -33.28 0.86 17.69
N GLY A 25 -31.98 1.14 17.73
CA GLY A 25 -31.46 2.48 17.57
C GLY A 25 -29.95 2.52 17.76
N VAL A 26 -29.40 3.71 17.57
CA VAL A 26 -27.95 3.96 17.68
C VAL A 26 -27.51 4.01 19.15
N SER A 27 -28.20 4.80 19.97
CA SER A 27 -27.88 4.93 21.39
C SER A 27 -28.73 4.00 22.22
N LYS A 28 -28.11 3.38 23.22
CA LYS A 28 -28.84 2.70 24.30
C LYS A 28 -29.68 3.70 25.07
N PHE A 29 -30.88 3.29 25.47
CA PHE A 29 -31.78 4.07 26.30
C PHE A 29 -31.32 3.96 27.77
N SER A 30 -30.28 4.72 28.16
CA SER A 30 -29.54 4.53 29.42
C SER A 30 -30.12 5.27 30.64
N GLN A 31 -31.09 6.18 30.48
CA GLN A 31 -31.63 6.98 31.59
C GLN A 31 -32.96 6.49 32.21
N VAL A 32 -33.31 5.22 32.01
CA VAL A 32 -34.54 4.65 32.60
C VAL A 32 -34.41 4.33 34.09
N SER A 33 -33.19 4.28 34.63
CA SER A 33 -33.00 4.09 36.07
C SER A 33 -33.42 5.32 36.88
N VAL A 34 -33.44 6.52 36.28
CA VAL A 34 -33.91 7.76 36.91
C VAL A 34 -35.44 7.93 36.75
N PHE A 35 -36.03 7.28 35.75
CA PHE A 35 -37.46 7.35 35.45
C PHE A 35 -38.05 5.94 35.40
N SER A 36 -38.70 5.50 36.48
CA SER A 36 -39.29 4.14 36.66
C SER A 36 -40.28 3.67 35.57
N GLU A 37 -40.60 4.53 34.62
CA GLU A 37 -41.65 4.41 33.62
C GLU A 37 -41.33 3.39 32.50
N LEU A 38 -40.08 3.00 32.25
CA LEU A 38 -39.76 2.00 31.20
C LEU A 38 -38.70 0.93 31.60
N ASN A 39 -38.68 0.52 32.87
CA ASN A 39 -37.73 -0.49 33.39
C ASN A 39 -38.04 -1.97 33.06
N THR A 40 -38.99 -2.26 32.16
CA THR A 40 -39.42 -3.64 31.81
C THR A 40 -38.75 -4.20 30.56
N LEU A 41 -37.88 -3.42 29.90
CA LEU A 41 -37.19 -3.87 28.70
C LEU A 41 -36.06 -4.85 29.04
N THR A 42 -35.92 -5.88 28.20
CA THR A 42 -34.74 -6.74 28.16
C THR A 42 -33.72 -6.15 27.19
N ASP A 43 -32.51 -5.86 27.67
CA ASP A 43 -31.42 -5.40 26.83
C ASP A 43 -30.78 -6.59 26.09
N MET A 44 -30.91 -6.61 24.76
CA MET A 44 -30.36 -7.65 23.89
C MET A 44 -29.06 -7.20 23.17
N THR A 45 -28.56 -6.00 23.44
CA THR A 45 -27.48 -5.37 22.65
C THR A 45 -26.22 -6.23 22.54
N MET A 46 -25.83 -6.87 23.65
CA MET A 46 -24.61 -7.70 23.75
C MET A 46 -24.94 -9.19 23.93
N ASP A 47 -26.19 -9.61 23.73
CA ASP A 47 -26.61 -11.00 23.89
C ASP A 47 -26.19 -11.82 22.65
N GLU A 48 -25.51 -12.94 22.89
CA GLU A 48 -24.99 -13.82 21.85
C GLU A 48 -26.07 -14.45 20.98
N ASN A 49 -27.29 -14.65 21.52
CA ASN A 49 -28.41 -15.24 20.78
C ASN A 49 -28.91 -14.32 19.65
N TYR A 50 -28.60 -13.03 19.72
CA TYR A 50 -29.00 -12.02 18.76
C TYR A 50 -27.82 -11.47 17.95
N ALA A 51 -26.64 -12.10 18.03
CA ALA A 51 -25.39 -11.60 17.42
C ALA A 51 -25.48 -11.36 15.92
N THR A 52 -26.33 -12.11 15.22
CA THR A 52 -26.52 -12.00 13.75
C THR A 52 -27.73 -11.15 13.35
N LEU A 53 -28.56 -10.69 14.29
CA LEU A 53 -29.88 -10.13 14.01
C LEU A 53 -29.87 -8.91 13.07
N LEU A 54 -28.81 -8.09 13.13
CA LEU A 54 -28.73 -6.79 12.44
C LEU A 54 -27.87 -6.80 11.18
N GLY A 55 -27.49 -7.97 10.67
CA GLY A 55 -26.70 -8.08 9.45
C GLY A 55 -26.87 -9.40 8.72
N TYR A 56 -26.26 -9.51 7.55
CA TYR A 56 -26.22 -10.79 6.84
C TYR A 56 -25.04 -11.63 7.33
N THR A 57 -25.18 -12.93 7.27
CA THR A 57 -24.13 -13.91 7.56
C THR A 57 -23.44 -14.35 6.27
N GLN A 58 -22.36 -15.12 6.40
CA GLN A 58 -21.75 -15.78 5.24
C GLN A 58 -22.74 -16.76 4.57
N GLU A 59 -23.55 -17.45 5.37
CA GLU A 59 -24.56 -18.39 4.88
C GLU A 59 -25.62 -17.70 4.02
N ASP A 60 -26.07 -16.51 4.40
CA ASP A 60 -27.00 -15.71 3.59
C ASP A 60 -26.40 -15.37 2.21
N LEU A 61 -25.11 -15.02 2.16
CA LEU A 61 -24.40 -14.79 0.89
C LEU A 61 -24.25 -16.07 0.06
N ASP A 62 -24.13 -17.22 0.72
CA ASP A 62 -23.94 -18.50 0.06
C ASP A 62 -25.25 -19.14 -0.42
N THR A 63 -26.39 -18.73 0.15
CA THR A 63 -27.71 -19.31 -0.14
C THR A 63 -28.65 -18.26 -0.74
N CYS A 64 -29.10 -17.29 0.05
CA CYS A 64 -30.10 -16.31 -0.35
C CYS A 64 -29.66 -15.37 -1.48
N PHE A 65 -28.36 -15.04 -1.55
CA PHE A 65 -27.81 -14.13 -2.56
C PHE A 65 -27.06 -14.82 -3.71
N GLU A 66 -27.06 -16.15 -3.77
CA GLU A 66 -26.28 -16.92 -4.76
C GLU A 66 -26.60 -16.49 -6.21
N ASP A 67 -27.88 -16.37 -6.55
CA ASP A 67 -28.33 -15.98 -7.89
C ASP A 67 -27.84 -14.58 -8.29
N TRP A 68 -27.86 -13.62 -7.36
CA TRP A 68 -27.38 -12.25 -7.60
C TRP A 68 -25.87 -12.21 -7.84
N ILE A 69 -25.12 -13.03 -7.09
CA ILE A 69 -23.67 -13.13 -7.24
C ILE A 69 -23.32 -13.82 -8.57
N ASN A 70 -24.06 -14.85 -8.96
CA ASN A 70 -23.90 -15.51 -10.25
C ASN A 70 -24.23 -14.58 -11.42
N TYR A 71 -25.28 -13.76 -11.29
CA TYR A 71 -25.63 -12.74 -12.27
C TYR A 71 -24.54 -11.67 -12.41
N TRP A 72 -23.94 -11.21 -11.29
CA TRP A 72 -22.79 -10.32 -11.33
C TRP A 72 -21.59 -10.99 -12.02
N SER A 73 -21.25 -12.23 -11.64
CA SER A 73 -20.15 -13.01 -12.21
C SER A 73 -20.20 -13.08 -13.74
N GLN A 74 -21.39 -13.36 -14.30
CA GLN A 74 -21.59 -13.43 -15.77
C GLN A 74 -21.32 -12.10 -16.49
N LYS A 75 -21.51 -10.96 -15.81
CA LYS A 75 -21.33 -9.63 -16.40
C LYS A 75 -19.88 -9.13 -16.34
N THR A 76 -19.14 -9.46 -15.28
CA THR A 76 -17.81 -8.88 -15.02
C THR A 76 -16.64 -9.84 -15.22
N ASP A 77 -16.89 -11.04 -15.72
CA ASP A 77 -15.89 -12.13 -15.89
C ASP A 77 -15.14 -12.48 -14.59
N MET A 78 -15.73 -12.12 -13.43
CA MET A 78 -15.18 -12.45 -12.13
C MET A 78 -15.79 -13.76 -11.63
N ARG A 79 -14.98 -14.64 -11.03
CA ARG A 79 -15.51 -15.87 -10.41
C ARG A 79 -16.42 -15.53 -9.21
N PRO A 80 -17.54 -16.25 -8.97
CA PRO A 80 -18.44 -15.99 -7.84
C PRO A 80 -17.73 -15.97 -6.48
N GLN A 81 -16.75 -16.86 -6.28
CA GLN A 81 -15.92 -16.89 -5.07
C GLN A 81 -15.08 -15.62 -4.88
N ALA A 82 -14.56 -15.04 -5.96
CA ALA A 82 -13.82 -13.78 -5.89
C ALA A 82 -14.74 -12.60 -5.51
N ILE A 83 -15.98 -12.60 -6.02
CA ILE A 83 -16.99 -11.61 -5.64
C ILE A 83 -17.34 -11.75 -4.15
N LYS A 84 -17.62 -12.97 -3.67
CA LYS A 84 -17.88 -13.25 -2.25
C LYS A 84 -16.73 -12.80 -1.34
N GLN A 85 -15.49 -13.08 -1.74
CA GLN A 85 -14.31 -12.65 -0.99
C GLN A 85 -14.21 -11.11 -0.91
N GLN A 86 -14.45 -10.41 -2.02
CA GLN A 86 -14.44 -8.94 -2.05
C GLN A 86 -15.60 -8.34 -1.24
N LEU A 87 -16.80 -8.94 -1.28
CA LEU A 87 -17.92 -8.57 -0.41
C LEU A 87 -17.55 -8.74 1.06
N LYS A 88 -16.84 -9.82 1.42
CA LYS A 88 -16.36 -10.08 2.78
C LYS A 88 -15.36 -9.04 3.25
N GLU A 89 -14.33 -8.78 2.44
CA GLU A 89 -13.28 -7.82 2.75
C GLU A 89 -13.84 -6.38 2.86
N ARG A 90 -14.84 -6.01 2.05
CA ARG A 90 -15.36 -4.64 2.01
C ARG A 90 -16.55 -4.39 2.95
N TYR A 91 -17.42 -5.37 3.19
CA TYR A 91 -18.72 -5.14 3.84
C TYR A 91 -19.02 -6.00 5.08
N ASN A 92 -18.21 -7.03 5.39
CA ASN A 92 -18.32 -7.80 6.64
C ASN A 92 -17.59 -7.10 7.79
N GLY A 93 -17.62 -7.64 9.00
CA GLY A 93 -16.75 -7.26 10.10
C GLY A 93 -17.48 -6.62 11.28
N PHE A 94 -18.80 -6.52 11.27
CA PHE A 94 -19.58 -6.01 12.40
C PHE A 94 -19.84 -7.11 13.42
N ARG A 95 -19.50 -6.86 14.69
CA ARG A 95 -19.69 -7.77 15.83
C ARG A 95 -20.19 -6.96 17.01
N PHE A 96 -21.35 -7.37 17.52
CA PHE A 96 -22.09 -6.63 18.54
C PHE A 96 -22.00 -7.26 19.94
N SER A 97 -21.60 -8.53 20.04
CA SER A 97 -21.58 -9.27 21.30
C SER A 97 -20.24 -9.97 21.55
N ILE A 98 -20.15 -10.66 22.69
CA ILE A 98 -18.99 -11.48 23.06
C ILE A 98 -18.82 -12.71 22.15
N SER A 99 -19.86 -13.16 21.44
CA SER A 99 -19.72 -14.26 20.51
C SER A 99 -18.80 -13.86 19.35
N ASP A 100 -17.98 -14.79 18.87
CA ASP A 100 -17.06 -14.54 17.76
C ASP A 100 -17.80 -14.66 16.42
N THR A 101 -18.85 -13.86 16.26
CA THR A 101 -19.71 -13.84 15.08
C THR A 101 -19.71 -12.46 14.46
N TYR A 102 -19.45 -12.42 13.15
CA TYR A 102 -19.40 -11.20 12.37
C TYR A 102 -20.48 -11.23 11.30
N VAL A 103 -21.09 -10.07 11.07
CA VAL A 103 -22.09 -9.87 10.04
C VAL A 103 -21.69 -8.80 9.03
N TYR A 104 -22.28 -8.93 7.85
CA TYR A 104 -22.22 -7.98 6.77
C TYR A 104 -23.20 -6.84 6.98
N ASN A 105 -22.80 -5.63 6.57
CA ASN A 105 -23.72 -4.50 6.48
C ASN A 105 -24.78 -4.77 5.40
N PRO A 106 -26.09 -4.77 5.75
CA PRO A 106 -27.14 -5.07 4.78
C PRO A 106 -27.21 -4.10 3.60
N ILE A 107 -27.09 -2.80 3.86
CA ILE A 107 -27.22 -1.76 2.84
C ILE A 107 -26.06 -1.83 1.85
N SER A 108 -24.83 -2.02 2.33
CA SER A 108 -23.66 -2.14 1.46
C SER A 108 -23.73 -3.39 0.59
N VAL A 109 -24.13 -4.54 1.14
CA VAL A 109 -24.31 -5.79 0.35
C VAL A 109 -25.39 -5.62 -0.71
N LEU A 110 -26.57 -5.12 -0.35
CA LEU A 110 -27.67 -4.95 -1.30
C LEU A 110 -27.31 -3.98 -2.43
N ASN A 111 -26.65 -2.86 -2.11
CA ASN A 111 -26.19 -1.92 -3.13
C ASN A 111 -25.09 -2.50 -4.01
N ALA A 112 -24.15 -3.27 -3.44
CA ALA A 112 -23.10 -3.93 -4.20
C ALA A 112 -23.68 -4.94 -5.20
N LEU A 113 -24.63 -5.78 -4.77
CA LEU A 113 -25.31 -6.74 -5.64
C LEU A 113 -26.14 -6.06 -6.72
N LYS A 114 -26.89 -5.01 -6.36
CA LYS A 114 -27.72 -4.24 -7.30
C LYS A 114 -26.89 -3.53 -8.37
N ASN A 115 -25.82 -2.85 -7.96
CA ASN A 115 -24.99 -2.06 -8.87
C ASN A 115 -23.89 -2.89 -9.53
N GLN A 116 -23.63 -4.09 -9.01
CA GLN A 116 -22.56 -4.99 -9.46
C GLN A 116 -21.19 -4.30 -9.38
N SER A 117 -20.96 -3.62 -8.26
CA SER A 117 -19.73 -2.85 -8.02
C SER A 117 -19.39 -2.76 -6.53
N PHE A 118 -18.09 -2.85 -6.23
CA PHE A 118 -17.52 -2.68 -4.88
C PHE A 118 -17.39 -1.20 -4.49
N GLY A 119 -18.51 -0.48 -4.47
CA GLY A 119 -18.55 0.94 -4.12
C GLY A 119 -18.49 1.21 -2.61
N SER A 120 -18.46 2.50 -2.27
CA SER A 120 -18.63 2.98 -0.89
C SER A 120 -20.09 3.43 -0.68
N TYR A 121 -20.84 2.63 0.08
CA TYR A 121 -22.28 2.71 0.32
C TYR A 121 -22.63 3.11 1.76
N TRP A 122 -21.74 2.91 2.74
CA TRP A 122 -21.96 3.23 4.16
C TRP A 122 -22.46 4.68 4.39
N PHE A 123 -21.75 5.69 3.86
CA PHE A 123 -22.06 7.11 4.11
C PHE A 123 -23.26 7.67 3.33
N ARG A 124 -23.82 6.93 2.38
CA ARG A 124 -24.99 7.42 1.60
C ARG A 124 -26.26 7.53 2.46
N THR A 125 -26.22 7.00 3.68
CA THR A 125 -27.37 6.91 4.59
C THR A 125 -27.45 8.05 5.62
N ALA A 126 -26.32 8.59 6.08
CA ALA A 126 -26.23 9.81 6.91
C ALA A 126 -24.77 10.24 7.13
N THR A 127 -24.48 11.55 7.11
CA THR A 127 -23.17 12.08 7.53
C THR A 127 -23.11 12.17 9.06
N PRO A 128 -22.08 11.60 9.72
CA PRO A 128 -21.96 11.57 11.18
C PRO A 128 -21.45 12.90 11.75
N THR A 129 -22.07 14.01 11.36
CA THR A 129 -21.61 15.37 11.71
C THR A 129 -21.43 15.56 13.21
N PHE A 130 -22.34 15.00 14.02
CA PHE A 130 -22.24 15.01 15.47
C PHE A 130 -20.98 14.30 15.99
N LEU A 131 -20.69 13.10 15.47
CA LEU A 131 -19.51 12.33 15.89
C LEU A 131 -18.20 13.03 15.50
N ILE A 132 -18.16 13.60 14.29
CA ILE A 132 -17.00 14.38 13.83
C ILE A 132 -16.80 15.59 14.74
N GLN A 133 -17.86 16.35 15.06
CA GLN A 133 -17.77 17.48 15.98
C GLN A 133 -17.33 17.08 17.39
N LEU A 134 -17.75 15.90 17.87
CA LEU A 134 -17.32 15.36 19.15
C LEU A 134 -15.83 15.01 19.14
N LEU A 135 -15.34 14.38 18.06
CA LEU A 135 -13.93 14.04 17.88
C LEU A 135 -13.05 15.27 17.82
N LEU A 136 -13.45 16.28 17.04
CA LEU A 136 -12.71 17.55 16.92
C LEU A 136 -12.61 18.33 18.23
N LYS A 137 -13.50 18.07 19.20
CA LYS A 137 -13.48 18.69 20.53
C LYS A 137 -12.80 17.83 21.59
N SER A 138 -12.51 16.57 21.27
CA SER A 138 -11.87 15.63 22.18
C SER A 138 -10.35 15.70 22.05
N GLU A 139 -9.63 15.33 23.10
CA GLU A 139 -8.16 15.25 23.10
C GLU A 139 -7.64 13.90 22.57
N ILE A 140 -8.51 13.03 22.06
CA ILE A 140 -8.11 11.71 21.57
C ILE A 140 -7.35 11.84 20.25
N SER A 141 -6.24 11.13 20.12
CA SER A 141 -5.56 11.03 18.83
C SER A 141 -6.26 10.01 17.94
N ILE A 142 -6.38 10.30 16.64
CA ILE A 142 -7.04 9.37 15.71
C ILE A 142 -6.41 7.96 15.72
N PRO A 143 -5.08 7.79 15.81
CA PRO A 143 -4.49 6.45 15.86
C PRO A 143 -4.83 5.64 17.12
N GLU A 144 -5.15 6.29 18.25
CA GLU A 144 -5.58 5.60 19.47
C GLU A 144 -6.96 4.96 19.33
N ILE A 145 -7.80 5.47 18.42
CA ILE A 145 -9.13 4.92 18.12
C ILE A 145 -9.00 3.48 17.60
N GLU A 146 -7.99 3.18 16.78
CA GLU A 146 -7.76 1.84 16.21
C GLU A 146 -7.20 0.83 17.23
N GLN A 147 -6.78 1.31 18.41
CA GLN A 147 -6.25 0.48 19.50
C GLN A 147 -7.12 0.57 20.76
N ALA A 148 -8.33 1.13 20.62
CA ALA A 148 -9.18 1.43 21.74
C ALA A 148 -9.62 0.16 22.47
N GLN A 149 -9.60 0.22 23.80
CA GLN A 149 -10.08 -0.84 24.66
C GLN A 149 -11.13 -0.30 25.62
N LEU A 150 -12.23 -1.04 25.80
CA LEU A 150 -13.30 -0.70 26.72
C LEU A 150 -13.64 -1.85 27.65
N MET A 151 -13.93 -1.52 28.91
CA MET A 151 -14.59 -2.43 29.85
C MET A 151 -16.11 -2.34 29.66
N PRO A 152 -16.89 -3.41 29.96
CA PRO A 152 -18.34 -3.43 29.77
C PRO A 152 -19.06 -2.20 30.32
N ILE A 153 -18.70 -1.74 31.53
CA ILE A 153 -19.32 -0.59 32.20
C ILE A 153 -19.19 0.73 31.41
N ARG A 154 -18.19 0.85 30.53
CA ARG A 154 -17.93 2.06 29.74
C ARG A 154 -18.76 2.15 28.47
N PHE A 155 -19.43 1.06 28.04
CA PHE A 155 -20.39 1.12 26.93
C PHE A 155 -21.67 1.87 27.32
N ASP A 156 -21.96 1.94 28.63
CA ASP A 156 -23.21 2.48 29.19
C ASP A 156 -23.04 3.85 29.86
N SER A 157 -21.82 4.41 29.94
CA SER A 157 -21.57 5.68 30.62
C SER A 157 -22.00 6.87 29.74
N PHE A 158 -23.21 7.36 29.95
CA PHE A 158 -23.76 8.59 29.36
C PHE A 158 -23.94 9.66 30.42
N GLU A 159 -22.82 10.19 30.90
CA GLU A 159 -22.86 11.49 31.57
C GLU A 159 -22.90 12.55 30.45
N PRO A 160 -23.91 13.44 30.40
CA PRO A 160 -24.01 14.47 29.37
C PRO A 160 -22.74 15.32 29.23
N ASP A 161 -22.01 15.49 30.34
CA ASP A 161 -20.78 16.26 30.43
C ASP A 161 -19.50 15.41 30.21
N ASN A 162 -19.62 14.08 30.10
CA ASN A 162 -18.49 13.16 29.98
C ASN A 162 -18.84 11.94 29.10
N ILE A 163 -19.10 12.21 27.81
CA ILE A 163 -19.43 11.20 26.81
C ILE A 163 -18.18 10.43 26.41
N ASN A 164 -18.19 9.09 26.57
CA ASN A 164 -17.10 8.24 26.07
C ASN A 164 -17.18 8.12 24.54
N ILE A 165 -16.25 8.77 23.84
CA ILE A 165 -16.25 8.85 22.38
C ILE A 165 -16.12 7.48 21.70
N ILE A 166 -15.32 6.57 22.26
CA ILE A 166 -15.14 5.22 21.74
C ILE A 166 -16.45 4.42 21.85
N ALA A 167 -17.20 4.59 22.95
CA ALA A 167 -18.51 3.96 23.10
C ALA A 167 -19.51 4.48 22.07
N ILE A 168 -19.53 5.80 21.79
CA ILE A 168 -20.37 6.38 20.73
C ILE A 168 -19.96 5.84 19.36
N MET A 169 -18.66 5.76 19.06
CA MET A 169 -18.18 5.21 17.78
C MET A 169 -18.60 3.75 17.60
N PHE A 170 -18.59 2.94 18.65
CA PHE A 170 -19.12 1.57 18.62
C PHE A 170 -20.63 1.55 18.35
N GLN A 171 -21.40 2.32 19.11
CA GLN A 171 -22.87 2.42 18.98
C GLN A 171 -23.33 2.91 17.61
N THR A 172 -22.56 3.82 17.01
CA THR A 172 -22.82 4.37 15.66
C THR A 172 -22.26 3.49 14.54
N GLY A 173 -21.63 2.35 14.86
CA GLY A 173 -21.13 1.37 13.90
C GLY A 173 -19.81 1.74 13.23
N TYR A 174 -19.10 2.77 13.70
CA TYR A 174 -17.74 3.09 13.22
C TYR A 174 -16.67 2.21 13.85
N LEU A 175 -16.91 1.72 15.08
CA LEU A 175 -16.10 0.69 15.70
C LEU A 175 -16.91 -0.58 15.93
N THR A 176 -16.20 -1.70 15.98
CA THR A 176 -16.74 -3.02 16.26
C THR A 176 -15.84 -3.72 17.26
N ILE A 177 -16.36 -4.76 17.91
CA ILE A 177 -15.54 -5.69 18.70
C ILE A 177 -14.62 -6.48 17.75
N LYS A 178 -13.31 -6.46 18.02
CA LYS A 178 -12.30 -7.28 17.34
C LYS A 178 -11.82 -8.43 18.20
N ASN A 179 -11.71 -8.23 19.50
CA ASN A 179 -11.29 -9.27 20.44
C ASN A 179 -11.87 -9.01 21.83
N VAL A 180 -12.04 -10.08 22.62
CA VAL A 180 -12.45 -10.01 24.03
C VAL A 180 -11.47 -10.82 24.85
N VAL A 181 -10.80 -10.17 25.80
CA VAL A 181 -9.88 -10.81 26.74
C VAL A 181 -10.47 -10.75 28.13
N THR A 182 -10.63 -11.90 28.78
CA THR A 182 -11.05 -11.98 30.18
C THR A 182 -9.82 -11.94 31.07
N ASN A 183 -9.75 -10.97 31.97
CA ASN A 183 -8.65 -10.87 32.93
C ASN A 183 -8.78 -11.93 34.05
N GLN A 184 -7.74 -12.05 34.88
CA GLN A 184 -7.71 -13.00 36.00
C GLN A 184 -8.85 -12.81 37.02
N SER A 185 -9.43 -11.61 37.07
CA SER A 185 -10.57 -11.26 37.93
C SER A 185 -11.93 -11.55 37.29
N GLY A 186 -11.97 -12.16 36.10
CA GLY A 186 -13.20 -12.50 35.38
C GLY A 186 -13.85 -11.33 34.64
N GLN A 187 -13.17 -10.17 34.54
CA GLN A 187 -13.69 -9.01 33.82
C GLN A 187 -13.27 -9.07 32.36
N ASN A 188 -14.20 -8.74 31.47
CA ASN A 188 -13.94 -8.69 30.04
C ASN A 188 -13.35 -7.33 29.64
N LEU A 189 -12.36 -7.37 28.75
CA LEU A 189 -11.77 -6.22 28.09
C LEU A 189 -12.00 -6.37 26.59
N PHE A 190 -12.74 -5.44 26.00
CA PHE A 190 -13.09 -5.44 24.59
C PHE A 190 -12.10 -4.58 23.81
N SER A 191 -11.44 -5.17 22.82
CA SER A 191 -10.64 -4.44 21.84
C SER A 191 -11.53 -4.04 20.66
N LEU A 192 -11.44 -2.77 20.26
CA LEU A 192 -12.27 -2.16 19.24
C LEU A 192 -11.44 -1.65 18.06
N ASN A 193 -11.98 -1.78 16.84
CA ASN A 193 -11.40 -1.20 15.63
C ASN A 193 -12.51 -1.03 14.57
N PHE A 194 -12.22 -0.41 13.43
CA PHE A 194 -13.14 -0.33 12.29
C PHE A 194 -13.60 -1.72 11.83
N PRO A 195 -14.87 -1.89 11.44
CA PRO A 195 -15.40 -3.18 11.01
C PRO A 195 -14.70 -3.69 9.75
N ASN A 196 -14.51 -2.82 8.76
CA ASN A 196 -13.92 -3.13 7.47
C ASN A 196 -13.29 -1.89 6.81
N ASN A 197 -12.73 -2.13 5.62
CA ASN A 197 -12.08 -1.11 4.81
C ASN A 197 -13.05 -0.03 4.32
N GLU A 198 -14.31 -0.33 4.04
CA GLU A 198 -15.29 0.68 3.60
C GLU A 198 -15.50 1.75 4.68
N VAL A 199 -15.74 1.32 5.92
CA VAL A 199 -15.99 2.24 7.04
C VAL A 199 -14.72 3.02 7.39
N LYS A 200 -13.56 2.36 7.43
CA LYS A 200 -12.27 3.02 7.71
C LYS A 200 -11.93 4.08 6.66
N GLU A 201 -11.97 3.71 5.38
CA GLU A 201 -11.70 4.60 4.22
C GLU A 201 -12.54 5.87 4.32
N ALA A 202 -13.86 5.70 4.36
CA ALA A 202 -14.77 6.83 4.25
C ALA A 202 -14.84 7.67 5.55
N PHE A 203 -14.62 7.07 6.72
CA PHE A 203 -14.55 7.82 7.97
C PHE A 203 -13.29 8.68 8.07
N LEU A 204 -12.13 8.10 7.76
CA LEU A 204 -10.87 8.85 7.81
C LEU A 204 -10.78 9.90 6.70
N GLU A 205 -11.36 9.66 5.52
CA GLU A 205 -11.50 10.68 4.48
C GLU A 205 -12.33 11.87 4.98
N LEU A 206 -13.54 11.62 5.50
CA LEU A 206 -14.41 12.67 6.01
C LEU A 206 -13.73 13.43 7.15
N LEU A 207 -13.12 12.71 8.10
CA LEU A 207 -12.45 13.31 9.23
C LEU A 207 -11.26 14.15 8.79
N MET A 208 -10.43 13.67 7.88
CA MET A 208 -9.32 14.43 7.28
C MET A 208 -9.81 15.76 6.69
N ILE A 209 -10.88 15.73 5.89
CA ILE A 209 -11.44 16.93 5.25
C ILE A 209 -11.93 17.94 6.29
N GLN A 210 -12.65 17.47 7.31
CA GLN A 210 -13.21 18.35 8.36
C GLN A 210 -12.13 18.86 9.31
N PHE A 211 -11.21 17.99 9.72
CA PHE A 211 -10.07 18.29 10.59
C PHE A 211 -9.16 19.34 9.96
N ALA A 212 -8.84 19.19 8.68
CA ALA A 212 -8.01 20.15 7.94
C ALA A 212 -8.80 21.27 7.24
N GLN A 213 -10.12 21.33 7.42
CA GLN A 213 -11.01 22.35 6.83
C GLN A 213 -10.84 22.51 5.30
N ILE A 214 -10.63 21.40 4.59
CA ILE A 214 -10.39 21.41 3.15
C ILE A 214 -11.70 21.73 2.41
N LYS A 215 -11.75 22.88 1.72
CA LYS A 215 -12.96 23.34 1.01
C LYS A 215 -13.26 22.60 -0.29
N HIS A 216 -12.20 22.23 -1.01
CA HIS A 216 -12.31 21.48 -2.26
C HIS A 216 -11.56 20.17 -2.07
N HIS A 217 -12.29 19.07 -2.00
CA HIS A 217 -11.71 17.74 -1.96
C HIS A 217 -11.69 17.13 -3.37
N SER A 218 -10.62 16.39 -3.68
CA SER A 218 -10.51 15.62 -4.91
C SER A 218 -10.25 14.18 -4.52
N SER A 219 -11.00 13.26 -5.13
CA SER A 219 -10.85 11.81 -4.93
C SER A 219 -9.50 11.26 -5.45
N ASN A 220 -8.60 12.12 -5.92
CA ASN A 220 -7.26 11.73 -6.38
C ASN A 220 -6.42 11.07 -5.27
N TYR A 221 -6.72 11.31 -3.99
CA TYR A 221 -6.01 10.64 -2.89
C TYR A 221 -6.11 9.10 -2.96
N LEU A 222 -7.20 8.57 -3.53
CA LEU A 222 -7.38 7.13 -3.77
C LEU A 222 -6.32 6.54 -4.72
N LEU A 223 -5.62 7.37 -5.49
CA LEU A 223 -4.54 6.93 -6.37
C LEU A 223 -3.27 6.57 -5.60
N ILE A 224 -3.11 6.99 -4.34
CA ILE A 224 -1.90 6.74 -3.54
C ILE A 224 -1.61 5.23 -3.49
N LEU A 225 -2.60 4.39 -3.14
CA LEU A 225 -2.40 2.94 -3.09
C LEU A 225 -2.04 2.37 -4.46
N GLN A 226 -2.73 2.81 -5.52
CA GLN A 226 -2.45 2.38 -6.88
C GLN A 226 -1.03 2.76 -7.32
N ASP A 227 -0.58 3.97 -7.00
CA ASP A 227 0.75 4.49 -7.33
C ASP A 227 1.82 3.73 -6.56
N LEU A 228 1.62 3.44 -5.28
CA LEU A 228 2.51 2.59 -4.48
C LEU A 228 2.62 1.18 -5.09
N MET A 229 1.50 0.54 -5.42
CA MET A 229 1.44 -0.80 -6.04
C MET A 229 2.13 -0.85 -7.41
N GLN A 230 2.13 0.26 -8.15
CA GLN A 230 2.78 0.38 -9.45
C GLN A 230 4.20 0.95 -9.36
N GLU A 231 4.74 1.08 -8.14
CA GLU A 231 6.08 1.64 -7.87
C GLU A 231 6.26 3.07 -8.43
N ARG A 232 5.15 3.79 -8.62
CA ARG A 232 5.09 5.20 -9.05
C ARG A 232 5.21 6.13 -7.83
N PHE A 233 6.27 5.95 -7.03
CA PHE A 233 6.44 6.65 -5.75
C PHE A 233 6.38 8.17 -5.86
N HIS A 234 7.00 8.75 -6.90
CA HIS A 234 6.89 10.19 -7.18
C HIS A 234 5.44 10.66 -7.36
N ALA A 235 4.58 9.87 -8.02
CA ALA A 235 3.17 10.22 -8.22
C ALA A 235 2.38 10.12 -6.91
N ALA A 236 2.65 9.11 -6.08
CA ALA A 236 2.07 8.98 -4.75
C ALA A 236 2.42 10.19 -3.87
N ILE A 237 3.71 10.55 -3.80
CA ILE A 237 4.18 11.70 -3.01
C ILE A 237 3.62 13.02 -3.55
N ASN A 238 3.54 13.19 -4.88
CA ASN A 238 2.94 14.38 -5.47
C ASN A 238 1.45 14.50 -5.13
N THR A 239 0.73 13.38 -5.05
CA THR A 239 -0.66 13.36 -4.61
C THR A 239 -0.77 13.78 -3.14
N MET A 240 0.10 13.27 -2.26
CA MET A 240 0.16 13.69 -0.85
C MET A 240 0.48 15.17 -0.71
N GLN A 241 1.46 15.67 -1.46
CA GLN A 241 1.84 17.09 -1.52
C GLN A 241 0.65 17.96 -1.93
N THR A 242 -0.08 17.58 -2.97
CA THR A 242 -1.24 18.33 -3.47
C THR A 242 -2.35 18.43 -2.42
N LEU A 243 -2.54 17.40 -1.59
CA LEU A 243 -3.51 17.43 -0.49
C LEU A 243 -3.01 18.30 0.67
N PHE A 244 -1.72 18.23 0.97
CA PHE A 244 -1.10 19.03 2.02
C PHE A 244 -1.19 20.54 1.74
N GLU A 245 -1.03 20.96 0.47
CA GLU A 245 -1.20 22.36 0.04
C GLU A 245 -2.64 22.90 0.22
N ARG A 246 -3.64 22.02 0.33
CA ARG A 246 -5.05 22.41 0.47
C ARG A 246 -5.46 22.80 1.89
N ILE A 247 -4.59 22.58 2.88
CA ILE A 247 -4.83 23.04 4.25
C ILE A 247 -4.81 24.58 4.25
N PRO A 248 -5.92 25.26 4.58
CA PRO A 248 -6.07 26.70 4.35
C PRO A 248 -5.41 27.59 5.41
N GLN A 249 -5.27 27.13 6.66
CA GLN A 249 -4.73 27.91 7.77
C GLN A 249 -3.60 27.14 8.45
N LEU A 250 -2.53 27.83 8.86
CA LEU A 250 -1.36 27.23 9.52
C LEU A 250 -1.15 27.73 10.95
N GLU A 251 -1.59 28.95 11.25
CA GLU A 251 -1.21 29.72 12.44
C GLU A 251 -1.67 29.13 13.79
N ASN A 252 -2.49 28.07 13.76
CA ASN A 252 -3.03 27.40 14.96
C ASN A 252 -2.77 25.89 14.99
N HIS A 253 -1.87 25.37 14.14
CA HIS A 253 -1.57 23.95 14.06
C HIS A 253 -0.16 23.64 14.55
N ASP A 254 -0.03 22.57 15.32
CA ASP A 254 1.23 22.06 15.85
C ASP A 254 1.70 20.82 15.06
N SER A 255 2.84 20.23 15.45
CA SER A 255 3.32 19.00 14.80
C SER A 255 2.29 17.88 14.89
N GLN A 256 1.59 17.74 16.01
CA GLN A 256 0.62 16.68 16.23
C GLN A 256 -0.53 16.75 15.21
N PHE A 257 -1.03 17.94 14.89
CA PHE A 257 -2.03 18.15 13.86
C PHE A 257 -1.57 17.59 12.49
N PHE A 258 -0.36 17.93 12.05
CA PHE A 258 0.13 17.52 10.74
C PHE A 258 0.39 16.01 10.67
N HIS A 259 0.93 15.40 11.73
CA HIS A 259 1.09 13.94 11.79
C HIS A 259 -0.27 13.23 11.71
N GLN A 260 -1.28 13.72 12.43
CA GLN A 260 -2.64 13.16 12.33
C GLN A 260 -3.25 13.35 10.92
N PHE A 261 -2.99 14.47 10.26
CA PHE A 261 -3.41 14.71 8.88
C PHE A 261 -2.78 13.70 7.90
N PHE A 262 -1.46 13.51 7.94
CA PHE A 262 -0.78 12.52 7.11
C PHE A 262 -1.24 11.09 7.43
N TYR A 263 -1.44 10.78 8.72
CA TYR A 263 -2.00 9.49 9.13
C TYR A 263 -3.36 9.23 8.50
N MET A 264 -4.30 10.18 8.60
CA MET A 264 -5.64 10.03 8.01
C MET A 264 -5.58 9.96 6.47
N MET A 265 -4.72 10.75 5.83
CA MET A 265 -4.53 10.73 4.37
C MET A 265 -4.04 9.36 3.87
N ILE A 266 -3.03 8.78 4.52
CA ILE A 266 -2.47 7.49 4.13
C ILE A 266 -3.47 6.37 4.46
N ASN A 267 -4.08 6.37 5.64
CA ASN A 267 -4.98 5.31 6.06
C ASN A 267 -6.35 5.37 5.36
N SER A 268 -6.80 6.55 4.90
CA SER A 268 -7.99 6.63 4.05
C SER A 268 -7.72 6.13 2.63
N ALA A 269 -6.54 6.41 2.06
CA ALA A 269 -6.15 5.88 0.76
C ALA A 269 -5.80 4.38 0.79
N CYS A 270 -5.26 3.91 1.91
CA CYS A 270 -4.79 2.55 2.13
C CYS A 270 -5.48 1.97 3.39
N PRO A 271 -6.78 1.62 3.34
CA PRO A 271 -7.53 1.20 4.53
C PRO A 271 -7.06 -0.13 5.13
N SER A 272 -6.33 -0.95 4.37
CA SER A 272 -5.62 -2.15 4.85
C SER A 272 -4.44 -1.84 5.78
N SER A 273 -4.05 -0.58 5.91
CA SER A 273 -2.88 -0.18 6.68
C SER A 273 -3.12 -0.19 8.19
N ARG A 274 -2.01 -0.34 8.94
CA ARG A 274 -1.99 -0.33 10.40
C ARG A 274 -0.84 0.53 10.92
N MET A 275 -1.06 1.20 12.05
CA MET A 275 0.00 1.95 12.73
C MET A 275 1.02 1.00 13.39
N ILE A 276 2.30 1.34 13.29
CA ILE A 276 3.42 0.67 13.95
C ILE A 276 4.03 1.56 15.04
N ASP A 277 4.19 2.84 14.76
CA ASP A 277 4.79 3.83 15.66
C ASP A 277 3.96 5.12 15.63
N LYS A 278 4.05 5.92 16.70
CA LYS A 278 3.16 7.06 16.97
C LYS A 278 3.92 8.38 17.13
N ASP A 279 3.17 9.44 17.41
CA ASP A 279 3.68 10.78 17.72
C ASP A 279 4.53 11.36 16.57
N ASP A 280 5.65 12.01 16.87
CA ASP A 280 6.47 12.69 15.86
C ASP A 280 7.28 11.74 14.95
N LYS A 281 7.16 10.42 15.12
CA LYS A 281 7.78 9.39 14.27
C LYS A 281 6.75 8.39 13.76
N MET A 282 5.59 8.89 13.36
CA MET A 282 4.49 8.05 12.90
C MET A 282 4.93 7.15 11.75
N MET A 283 4.68 5.85 11.95
CA MET A 283 4.97 4.82 10.97
C MET A 283 3.72 4.00 10.69
N VAL A 284 3.36 3.90 9.41
CA VAL A 284 2.22 3.13 8.93
C VAL A 284 2.74 1.97 8.08
N LEU A 285 2.21 0.78 8.32
CA LEU A 285 2.45 -0.41 7.52
C LEU A 285 1.22 -0.70 6.66
N ILE A 286 1.42 -0.73 5.34
CA ILE A 286 0.44 -1.14 4.34
C ILE A 286 0.74 -2.60 3.98
N ASP A 287 -0.22 -3.49 4.22
CA ASP A 287 -0.10 -4.92 3.98
C ASP A 287 -1.00 -5.35 2.82
N GLU A 288 -0.46 -5.34 1.60
CA GLU A 288 -1.13 -5.88 0.43
C GLU A 288 -0.56 -7.25 0.06
N LYS A 289 -1.40 -8.13 -0.51
CA LYS A 289 -1.07 -9.54 -0.76
C LYS A 289 0.21 -9.75 -1.57
N GLU A 290 0.53 -8.82 -2.48
CA GLU A 290 1.68 -8.92 -3.39
C GLU A 290 2.89 -8.07 -2.97
N GLN A 291 2.67 -6.94 -2.30
CA GLN A 291 3.72 -6.01 -1.90
C GLN A 291 3.35 -5.32 -0.59
N GLN A 292 4.35 -5.03 0.24
CA GLN A 292 4.16 -4.35 1.51
C GLN A 292 4.95 -3.04 1.51
N PHE A 293 4.43 -2.04 2.24
CA PHE A 293 5.08 -0.73 2.37
C PHE A 293 5.05 -0.29 3.83
N ALA A 294 6.20 0.15 4.33
CA ALA A 294 6.26 0.93 5.56
C ALA A 294 6.49 2.38 5.14
N ILE A 295 5.64 3.28 5.61
CA ILE A 295 5.76 4.72 5.41
C ILE A 295 6.01 5.36 6.77
N ASN A 296 7.19 5.95 6.95
CA ASN A 296 7.55 6.71 8.14
C ASN A 296 7.59 8.19 7.78
N PHE A 297 6.87 9.03 8.51
CA PHE A 297 6.73 10.45 8.16
C PHE A 297 6.86 11.35 9.38
N SER A 298 7.54 12.49 9.21
CA SER A 298 7.74 13.45 10.28
C SER A 298 8.05 14.87 9.79
N CYS A 299 7.70 15.89 10.57
CA CYS A 299 8.22 17.25 10.43
C CYS A 299 9.39 17.59 11.37
N GLN A 300 9.77 16.67 12.26
CA GLN A 300 10.83 16.89 13.24
C GLN A 300 12.12 16.13 12.92
N TYR A 301 12.02 15.00 12.23
CA TYR A 301 13.14 14.11 11.95
C TYR A 301 13.49 14.08 10.47
N SER A 302 14.78 14.03 10.18
CA SER A 302 15.31 13.91 8.83
C SER A 302 15.02 12.53 8.23
N ILE A 303 15.04 12.42 6.88
CA ILE A 303 14.82 11.12 6.21
C ILE A 303 15.80 10.04 6.68
N ASN A 304 17.04 10.43 7.01
CA ASN A 304 18.08 9.51 7.45
C ASN A 304 17.75 8.89 8.80
N GLU A 305 17.22 9.69 9.74
CA GLU A 305 16.78 9.21 11.05
C GLU A 305 15.56 8.30 10.92
N LEU A 306 14.59 8.68 10.07
CA LEU A 306 13.40 7.87 9.81
C LEU A 306 13.75 6.52 9.18
N LEU A 307 14.66 6.50 8.19
CA LEU A 307 15.14 5.26 7.56
C LEU A 307 15.96 4.39 8.53
N GLN A 308 16.77 5.00 9.40
CA GLN A 308 17.51 4.25 10.43
C GLN A 308 16.56 3.57 11.41
N GLN A 309 15.51 4.26 11.87
CA GLN A 309 14.47 3.69 12.71
C GLN A 309 13.78 2.50 12.02
N MET A 310 13.43 2.63 10.75
CA MET A 310 12.82 1.53 9.97
C MET A 310 13.78 0.36 9.73
N LYS A 311 15.09 0.59 9.71
CA LYS A 311 16.09 -0.49 9.62
C LYS A 311 16.25 -1.22 10.95
N ALA A 312 16.12 -0.51 12.07
CA ALA A 312 16.26 -1.07 13.41
C ALA A 312 14.97 -1.73 13.95
N ASN A 313 13.80 -1.42 13.38
CA ASN A 313 12.52 -1.92 13.87
C ASN A 313 12.32 -3.43 13.53
N PRO A 314 12.30 -4.33 14.53
CA PRO A 314 12.18 -5.77 14.31
C PRO A 314 10.78 -6.21 13.86
N SER A 315 9.76 -5.36 14.03
CA SER A 315 8.39 -5.64 13.62
C SER A 315 8.15 -5.49 12.12
N LEU A 316 9.11 -4.90 11.39
CA LEU A 316 9.03 -4.75 9.94
C LEU A 316 9.57 -5.99 9.20
N PRO A 317 8.84 -6.52 8.21
CA PRO A 317 9.34 -7.56 7.31
C PRO A 317 10.62 -7.13 6.58
N GLY A 318 11.48 -8.09 6.24
CA GLY A 318 12.72 -7.80 5.51
C GLY A 318 12.53 -7.48 4.02
N ASP A 319 11.45 -8.00 3.40
CA ASP A 319 11.11 -7.83 1.97
C ASP A 319 9.97 -6.79 1.85
N ILE A 320 10.19 -5.58 2.37
CA ILE A 320 9.24 -4.46 2.35
C ILE A 320 9.85 -3.19 1.73
N TYR A 321 9.03 -2.38 1.04
CA TYR A 321 9.39 -1.01 0.66
C TYR A 321 9.38 -0.10 1.88
N LYS A 322 10.46 0.64 2.13
CA LYS A 322 10.58 1.56 3.26
C LYS A 322 10.64 2.99 2.75
N ILE A 323 9.55 3.71 2.88
CA ILE A 323 9.40 5.09 2.44
C ILE A 323 9.56 6.00 3.66
N ALA A 324 10.49 6.95 3.59
CA ALA A 324 10.66 7.99 4.60
C ALA A 324 10.27 9.35 4.01
N ILE A 325 9.49 10.14 4.75
CA ILE A 325 8.96 11.43 4.29
C ILE A 325 9.25 12.48 5.36
N HIS A 326 10.03 13.50 5.02
CA HIS A 326 10.17 14.71 5.82
C HIS A 326 9.31 15.83 5.22
N PHE A 327 8.50 16.49 6.04
CA PHE A 327 7.64 17.59 5.60
C PHE A 327 7.81 18.84 6.45
N ASP A 328 7.86 19.99 5.78
CA ASP A 328 7.90 21.32 6.38
C ASP A 328 6.46 21.83 6.54
N THR A 329 6.10 22.14 7.79
CA THR A 329 4.76 22.60 8.17
C THR A 329 4.50 24.05 7.78
N ASP A 330 5.52 24.90 7.77
CA ASP A 330 5.43 26.32 7.46
C ASP A 330 5.29 26.53 5.94
N GLN A 331 6.02 25.75 5.14
CA GLN A 331 5.98 25.78 3.68
C GLN A 331 4.86 24.92 3.09
N ARG A 332 4.22 24.06 3.88
CA ARG A 332 3.28 23.01 3.42
C ARG A 332 3.89 22.14 2.32
N LYS A 333 5.10 21.68 2.55
CA LYS A 333 5.89 20.98 1.54
C LYS A 333 6.50 19.71 2.10
N ILE A 334 6.36 18.61 1.38
CA ILE A 334 7.21 17.44 1.51
C ILE A 334 8.58 17.86 0.98
N GLU A 335 9.48 18.22 1.89
CA GLU A 335 10.78 18.80 1.56
C GLU A 335 11.73 17.73 1.01
N GLU A 336 11.75 16.56 1.65
CA GLU A 336 12.63 15.46 1.30
C GLU A 336 11.93 14.12 1.53
N TRP A 337 12.14 13.16 0.63
CA TRP A 337 11.66 11.80 0.82
C TRP A 337 12.59 10.82 0.09
N ASP A 338 12.62 9.58 0.56
CA ASP A 338 13.40 8.50 -0.06
C ASP A 338 12.70 7.15 0.11
N VAL A 339 12.99 6.22 -0.79
CA VAL A 339 12.46 4.86 -0.78
C VAL A 339 13.60 3.84 -0.74
N ALA A 340 13.79 3.23 0.42
CA ALA A 340 14.64 2.06 0.54
C ALA A 340 13.86 0.82 0.08
N MET A 341 14.24 0.32 -1.08
CA MET A 341 13.60 -0.85 -1.68
C MET A 341 13.99 -2.15 -0.94
N PRO A 342 13.12 -3.19 -0.95
CA PRO A 342 13.40 -4.44 -0.26
C PRO A 342 14.62 -5.18 -0.85
N LYS A 343 15.40 -5.85 0.01
CA LYS A 343 16.45 -6.74 -0.48
C LYS A 343 15.80 -7.94 -1.18
N PRO A 344 16.08 -8.18 -2.47
CA PRO A 344 15.47 -9.29 -3.18
C PRO A 344 15.94 -10.61 -2.57
N LYS A 345 14.99 -11.51 -2.30
CA LYS A 345 15.32 -12.91 -2.01
C LYS A 345 15.92 -13.55 -3.28
N PRO A 346 17.03 -14.29 -3.18
CA PRO A 346 17.59 -14.99 -4.32
C PRO A 346 16.52 -15.88 -4.97
N VAL A 347 16.39 -15.75 -6.27
CA VAL A 347 15.46 -16.56 -7.04
C VAL A 347 16.08 -17.96 -7.20
N ILE A 348 15.55 -18.95 -6.46
CA ILE A 348 16.04 -20.33 -6.52
C ILE A 348 15.23 -21.08 -7.59
N LEU A 349 15.88 -21.36 -8.72
CA LEU A 349 15.32 -22.22 -9.76
C LEU A 349 15.44 -23.69 -9.35
N SER A 350 14.30 -24.40 -9.29
CA SER A 350 14.29 -25.86 -9.14
C SER A 350 14.93 -26.55 -10.35
N GLU A 351 15.45 -27.77 -10.18
CA GLU A 351 16.12 -28.52 -11.27
C GLU A 351 15.21 -28.70 -12.50
N ALA A 352 13.92 -28.97 -12.29
CA ALA A 352 12.94 -29.09 -13.38
C ALA A 352 12.73 -27.77 -14.14
N GLN A 353 12.83 -26.62 -13.46
CA GLN A 353 12.69 -25.30 -14.08
C GLN A 353 13.95 -24.89 -14.86
N ARG A 354 15.15 -25.27 -14.39
CA ARG A 354 16.43 -24.92 -15.04
C ARG A 354 16.52 -25.40 -16.49
N HIS A 355 15.86 -26.51 -16.83
CA HIS A 355 15.86 -27.06 -18.19
C HIS A 355 14.78 -26.48 -19.11
N LYS A 356 13.73 -25.86 -18.57
CA LYS A 356 12.62 -25.28 -19.35
C LYS A 356 12.71 -23.76 -19.50
N ILE A 357 13.44 -23.09 -18.62
CA ILE A 357 13.46 -21.63 -18.56
C ILE A 357 14.31 -21.04 -19.68
N GLN A 358 13.74 -20.07 -20.40
CA GLN A 358 14.48 -19.30 -21.40
C GLN A 358 15.33 -18.24 -20.67
N LYS A 359 16.65 -18.39 -20.77
CA LYS A 359 17.60 -17.44 -20.18
C LYS A 359 17.99 -16.37 -21.20
N THR A 360 18.04 -15.12 -20.74
CA THR A 360 18.67 -14.01 -21.44
C THR A 360 19.89 -13.58 -20.65
N LYS A 361 21.07 -13.83 -21.20
CA LYS A 361 22.35 -13.47 -20.58
C LYS A 361 22.67 -12.01 -20.84
N ILE A 362 22.94 -11.26 -19.78
CA ILE A 362 23.20 -9.83 -19.85
C ILE A 362 24.53 -9.51 -19.17
N PHE A 363 25.47 -8.93 -19.91
CA PHE A 363 26.74 -8.44 -19.39
C PHE A 363 26.66 -6.95 -19.04
N ILE A 364 27.20 -6.55 -17.88
CA ILE A 364 27.27 -5.14 -17.48
C ILE A 364 28.73 -4.68 -17.40
N ALA A 365 29.07 -3.74 -18.28
CA ALA A 365 30.33 -3.01 -18.32
C ALA A 365 30.12 -1.61 -17.71
N SER A 366 30.92 -1.25 -16.69
CA SER A 366 30.93 0.12 -16.15
C SER A 366 32.16 0.40 -15.32
N SER A 367 32.52 1.68 -15.23
CA SER A 367 33.60 2.17 -14.37
C SER A 367 33.25 2.11 -12.88
N ASN A 368 34.26 2.19 -12.01
CA ASN A 368 34.08 2.01 -10.55
C ASN A 368 33.22 3.10 -9.88
N ASP A 369 33.18 4.30 -10.45
CA ASP A 369 32.34 5.42 -10.03
C ASP A 369 30.83 5.19 -10.23
N LEU A 370 30.45 4.09 -10.90
CA LEU A 370 29.06 3.63 -11.09
C LEU A 370 28.73 2.35 -10.33
N SER A 371 29.50 2.03 -9.28
CA SER A 371 29.28 0.83 -8.45
C SER A 371 27.91 0.82 -7.74
N HIS A 372 27.35 1.99 -7.44
CA HIS A 372 26.00 2.10 -6.87
C HIS A 372 24.94 1.69 -7.92
N GLU A 373 24.99 2.28 -9.10
CA GLU A 373 24.10 1.97 -10.23
C GLU A 373 24.16 0.49 -10.61
N ARG A 374 25.36 -0.11 -10.64
CA ARG A 374 25.51 -1.55 -10.85
C ARG A 374 24.74 -2.37 -9.83
N LYS A 375 24.90 -2.08 -8.53
CA LYS A 375 24.19 -2.80 -7.46
C LYS A 375 22.68 -2.68 -7.64
N GLU A 376 22.19 -1.50 -7.99
CA GLU A 376 20.77 -1.27 -8.22
C GLU A 376 20.24 -2.06 -9.44
N ILE A 377 21.02 -2.18 -10.52
CA ILE A 377 20.65 -3.05 -11.66
C ILE A 377 20.59 -4.53 -11.25
N VAL A 378 21.51 -5.00 -10.41
CA VAL A 378 21.49 -6.37 -9.88
C VAL A 378 20.22 -6.63 -9.07
N LEU A 379 19.87 -5.69 -8.18
CA LEU A 379 18.64 -5.76 -7.40
C LEU A 379 17.40 -5.77 -8.32
N TRP A 380 17.39 -4.88 -9.31
CA TRP A 380 16.33 -4.77 -10.30
C TRP A 380 16.11 -6.08 -11.08
N ALA A 381 17.15 -6.70 -11.62
CA ALA A 381 17.02 -7.94 -12.38
C ALA A 381 16.54 -9.10 -11.50
N SER A 382 17.05 -9.17 -10.25
CA SER A 382 16.59 -10.16 -9.27
C SER A 382 15.09 -10.05 -9.00
N ARG A 383 14.57 -8.82 -8.87
CA ARG A 383 13.12 -8.58 -8.71
C ARG A 383 12.34 -8.91 -9.98
N LYS A 384 12.83 -8.50 -11.15
CA LYS A 384 12.19 -8.79 -12.43
C LYS A 384 12.06 -10.30 -12.66
N ASN A 385 13.06 -11.07 -12.23
CA ASN A 385 13.04 -12.53 -12.28
C ASN A 385 11.92 -13.18 -11.44
N LYS A 386 11.45 -12.55 -10.34
CA LYS A 386 10.29 -13.07 -9.58
C LYS A 386 9.04 -13.17 -10.47
N LYS A 387 8.80 -12.16 -11.32
CA LYS A 387 7.67 -12.13 -12.27
C LYS A 387 7.95 -12.92 -13.55
N LEU A 388 9.19 -12.92 -14.04
CA LEU A 388 9.55 -13.60 -15.29
C LEU A 388 9.50 -15.14 -15.18
N ILE A 389 9.72 -15.71 -14.00
CA ILE A 389 9.66 -17.17 -13.79
C ILE A 389 8.27 -17.73 -14.08
N GLU A 390 7.21 -17.01 -13.70
CA GLU A 390 5.84 -17.42 -14.00
C GLU A 390 5.60 -17.54 -15.52
N LYS A 391 6.40 -16.82 -16.31
CA LYS A 391 6.40 -16.83 -17.78
C LYS A 391 7.51 -17.72 -18.38
N ASN A 392 8.18 -18.56 -17.58
CA ASN A 392 9.33 -19.39 -17.98
C ASN A 392 10.50 -18.59 -18.59
N LYS A 393 10.74 -17.36 -18.12
CA LYS A 393 11.87 -16.51 -18.52
C LYS A 393 12.78 -16.18 -17.36
N TYR A 394 14.05 -15.88 -17.64
CA TYR A 394 15.03 -15.51 -16.63
C TYR A 394 16.12 -14.60 -17.20
N ILE A 395 16.41 -13.51 -16.51
CA ILE A 395 17.56 -12.64 -16.76
C ILE A 395 18.75 -13.19 -15.98
N ASP A 396 19.79 -13.59 -16.70
CA ASP A 396 21.04 -14.08 -16.16
C ASP A 396 22.08 -12.95 -16.25
N LEU A 397 22.22 -12.19 -15.16
CA LEU A 397 23.17 -11.08 -15.09
C LEU A 397 24.58 -11.61 -14.83
N ILE A 398 25.52 -11.23 -15.69
CA ILE A 398 26.93 -11.56 -15.58
C ILE A 398 27.69 -10.29 -15.16
N LEU A 399 28.26 -10.35 -13.95
CA LEU A 399 29.07 -9.29 -13.37
C LEU A 399 30.54 -9.71 -13.38
N TRP A 400 31.42 -8.80 -13.80
CA TRP A 400 32.86 -9.05 -13.79
C TRP A 400 33.40 -9.32 -12.37
N GLU A 401 32.79 -8.74 -11.34
CA GLU A 401 33.16 -8.93 -9.93
C GLU A 401 33.00 -10.40 -9.49
N ASP A 402 31.99 -11.11 -9.99
CA ASP A 402 31.74 -12.52 -9.70
C ASP A 402 32.66 -13.45 -10.51
N LEU A 403 33.01 -13.03 -11.73
CA LEU A 403 33.91 -13.76 -12.62
C LEU A 403 35.37 -13.82 -12.10
N LEU A 404 35.79 -12.85 -11.28
CA LEU A 404 37.11 -12.86 -10.62
C LEU A 404 37.35 -14.10 -9.74
N GLN A 405 36.28 -14.65 -9.14
CA GLN A 405 36.39 -15.83 -8.26
C GLN A 405 36.60 -17.14 -9.04
N SER A 406 36.28 -17.13 -10.33
CA SER A 406 36.30 -18.33 -11.20
C SER A 406 37.51 -18.36 -12.14
N PHE A 407 38.34 -17.32 -12.12
CA PHE A 407 39.44 -17.13 -13.06
C PHE A 407 40.69 -17.97 -12.71
N GLN A 408 41.22 -18.70 -13.69
CA GLN A 408 42.45 -19.52 -13.58
C GLN A 408 43.40 -19.33 -14.78
N GLY A 409 43.67 -18.08 -15.21
CA GLY A 409 44.52 -17.78 -16.38
C GLY A 409 45.56 -16.68 -16.19
N ASP A 410 46.27 -16.31 -17.26
CA ASP A 410 47.36 -15.31 -17.22
C ASP A 410 46.90 -13.85 -17.46
N ARG A 411 45.77 -13.63 -18.16
CA ARG A 411 45.18 -12.28 -18.37
C ARG A 411 43.67 -12.29 -18.15
N ILE A 412 43.23 -11.63 -17.07
CA ILE A 412 41.82 -11.54 -16.64
C ILE A 412 40.91 -10.93 -17.72
N GLN A 413 41.42 -9.97 -18.50
CA GLN A 413 40.62 -9.26 -19.51
C GLN A 413 40.18 -10.15 -20.68
N ASP A 414 41.02 -11.09 -21.12
CA ASP A 414 40.68 -11.96 -22.25
C ASP A 414 39.54 -12.92 -21.87
N TYR A 415 39.47 -13.31 -20.59
CA TYR A 415 38.40 -14.10 -20.03
C TYR A 415 37.07 -13.32 -19.96
N PHE A 416 37.09 -12.05 -19.50
CA PHE A 416 35.88 -11.22 -19.50
C PHE A 416 35.33 -10.98 -20.91
N ASN A 417 36.22 -10.73 -21.88
CA ASN A 417 35.82 -10.56 -23.27
C ASN A 417 35.17 -11.84 -23.84
N GLN A 418 35.66 -13.02 -23.48
CA GLN A 418 35.07 -14.30 -23.89
C GLN A 418 33.69 -14.54 -23.29
N GLU A 419 33.47 -14.20 -22.03
CA GLU A 419 32.15 -14.33 -21.38
C GLU A 419 31.16 -13.28 -21.91
N MET A 420 31.63 -12.05 -22.15
CA MET A 420 30.82 -10.98 -22.73
C MET A 420 30.29 -11.35 -24.12
N ILE A 421 31.13 -11.95 -24.98
CA ILE A 421 30.72 -12.34 -26.35
C ILE A 421 29.65 -13.45 -26.34
N GLN A 422 29.53 -14.22 -25.26
CA GLN A 422 28.49 -15.23 -25.12
C GLN A 422 27.14 -14.67 -24.65
N CYS A 423 27.10 -13.41 -24.20
CA CYS A 423 25.88 -12.77 -23.68
C CYS A 423 24.96 -12.32 -24.81
N ASP A 424 23.65 -12.32 -24.57
CA ASP A 424 22.67 -11.88 -25.57
C ASP A 424 22.63 -10.35 -25.66
N ILE A 425 22.80 -9.68 -24.51
CA ILE A 425 22.77 -8.23 -24.35
C ILE A 425 24.03 -7.77 -23.62
N VAL A 426 24.63 -6.68 -24.09
CA VAL A 426 25.68 -5.96 -23.36
C VAL A 426 25.17 -4.57 -22.99
N ILE A 427 25.32 -4.19 -21.73
CA ILE A 427 25.00 -2.87 -21.21
C ILE A 427 26.31 -2.19 -20.81
N VAL A 428 26.54 -0.99 -21.32
CA VAL A 428 27.71 -0.18 -20.99
C VAL A 428 27.26 1.11 -20.32
N LEU A 429 27.78 1.40 -19.13
CA LEU A 429 27.48 2.64 -18.40
C LEU A 429 28.72 3.53 -18.32
N PHE A 430 28.57 4.81 -18.66
CA PHE A 430 29.62 5.83 -18.61
C PHE A 430 29.24 7.02 -17.70
N TYR A 431 30.20 7.51 -16.93
CA TYR A 431 30.06 8.74 -16.13
C TYR A 431 31.33 9.60 -16.13
N THR A 432 32.16 9.58 -15.08
CA THR A 432 33.33 10.48 -14.96
C THR A 432 34.64 9.87 -15.39
N GLN A 433 34.68 8.54 -15.45
CA GLN A 433 35.88 7.79 -15.77
C GLN A 433 35.65 6.98 -17.04
N LEU A 434 36.55 7.18 -18.01
CA LEU A 434 36.65 6.29 -19.16
C LEU A 434 37.56 5.14 -18.75
N GLY A 435 37.00 4.14 -18.07
CA GLY A 435 37.74 2.94 -17.71
C GLY A 435 38.33 2.31 -18.98
N THR A 436 39.65 2.06 -18.99
CA THR A 436 40.33 1.50 -20.16
C THR A 436 39.68 0.19 -20.61
N PHE A 437 39.24 -0.62 -19.65
CA PHE A 437 38.51 -1.87 -19.88
C PHE A 437 37.09 -1.66 -20.40
N THR A 438 36.33 -0.72 -19.83
CA THR A 438 34.96 -0.39 -20.28
C THR A 438 34.93 0.13 -21.72
N ARG A 439 35.96 0.87 -22.14
CA ARG A 439 36.12 1.30 -23.53
C ARG A 439 36.43 0.11 -24.45
N GLU A 440 37.35 -0.77 -24.06
CA GLU A 440 37.67 -1.99 -24.82
C GLU A 440 36.45 -2.90 -24.97
N GLU A 441 35.67 -3.10 -23.91
CA GLU A 441 34.40 -3.86 -23.92
C GLU A 441 33.41 -3.27 -24.92
N PHE A 442 33.19 -1.94 -24.87
CA PHE A 442 32.35 -1.24 -25.84
C PHE A 442 32.85 -1.44 -27.29
N GLU A 443 34.13 -1.21 -27.56
CA GLU A 443 34.69 -1.32 -28.91
C GLU A 443 34.64 -2.76 -29.45
N LEU A 444 34.85 -3.75 -28.59
CA LEU A 444 34.76 -5.16 -28.95
C LEU A 444 33.31 -5.57 -29.26
N THR A 445 32.37 -5.25 -28.37
CA THR A 445 30.94 -5.50 -28.63
C THR A 445 30.49 -4.81 -29.90
N TRP A 446 30.90 -3.56 -30.11
CA TRP A 446 30.56 -2.79 -31.30
C TRP A 446 30.97 -3.48 -32.60
N ARG A 447 32.16 -4.10 -32.62
CA ARG A 447 32.63 -4.87 -33.80
C ARG A 447 31.81 -6.15 -34.01
N CYS A 448 31.29 -6.74 -32.95
CA CYS A 448 30.54 -8.00 -33.00
C CYS A 448 29.06 -7.83 -33.40
N LEU A 449 28.44 -6.66 -33.22
CA LEU A 449 27.01 -6.44 -33.54
C LEU A 449 26.64 -6.67 -35.02
N ASN A 450 27.60 -6.60 -35.93
CA ASN A 450 27.38 -6.85 -37.36
C ASN A 450 27.52 -8.34 -37.75
N GLN A 451 27.78 -9.22 -36.79
CA GLN A 451 27.94 -10.66 -36.99
C GLN A 451 26.65 -11.39 -36.59
N PRO A 452 26.35 -12.57 -37.16
CA PRO A 452 25.16 -13.35 -36.83
C PRO A 452 25.21 -14.00 -35.42
N ASN A 453 26.25 -13.72 -34.63
CA ASN A 453 26.49 -14.31 -33.31
C ASN A 453 26.29 -13.28 -32.20
N ASN A 454 26.21 -13.76 -30.97
CA ASN A 454 26.14 -12.92 -29.77
C ASN A 454 27.37 -11.98 -29.64
N PRO A 455 27.19 -10.80 -29.02
CA PRO A 455 25.94 -10.23 -28.53
C PRO A 455 25.08 -9.61 -29.64
N GLN A 456 23.76 -9.70 -29.52
CA GLN A 456 22.79 -9.19 -30.51
C GLN A 456 22.35 -7.75 -30.22
N HIS A 457 22.51 -7.31 -28.96
CA HIS A 457 22.09 -5.99 -28.51
C HIS A 457 23.16 -5.32 -27.67
N LEU A 458 23.37 -4.03 -27.91
CA LEU A 458 24.23 -3.14 -27.13
C LEU A 458 23.41 -1.93 -26.69
N PHE A 459 23.37 -1.67 -25.39
CA PHE A 459 22.77 -0.48 -24.81
C PHE A 459 23.84 0.36 -24.11
N VAL A 460 23.96 1.62 -24.50
CA VAL A 460 24.96 2.53 -23.94
C VAL A 460 24.28 3.66 -23.19
N PHE A 461 24.58 3.79 -21.89
CA PHE A 461 23.99 4.78 -21.01
C PHE A 461 25.05 5.79 -20.55
N PHE A 462 24.72 7.08 -20.65
CA PHE A 462 25.55 8.16 -20.11
C PHE A 462 24.84 8.90 -18.98
N LYS A 463 25.54 9.04 -17.85
CA LYS A 463 25.06 9.84 -16.72
C LYS A 463 25.18 11.33 -17.03
N THR A 464 24.10 12.09 -16.87
CA THR A 464 24.04 13.52 -17.21
C THR A 464 24.29 14.44 -16.01
N THR A 465 24.29 13.91 -14.79
CA THR A 465 24.59 14.68 -13.58
C THR A 465 25.98 15.32 -13.70
N PRO A 466 26.14 16.64 -13.49
CA PRO A 466 27.45 17.27 -13.56
C PRO A 466 28.38 16.74 -12.45
N PRO A 467 29.63 16.35 -12.77
CA PRO A 467 30.57 15.93 -11.75
C PRO A 467 31.06 17.10 -10.91
N LYS A 468 31.38 16.83 -9.64
CA LYS A 468 31.94 17.83 -8.71
C LYS A 468 33.27 18.42 -9.21
N GLN A 469 34.02 17.65 -10.00
CA GLN A 469 35.28 18.09 -10.61
C GLN A 469 35.42 17.51 -12.02
N ILE A 470 35.81 18.35 -12.97
CA ILE A 470 36.04 17.94 -14.37
C ILE A 470 37.43 17.31 -14.47
N SER A 471 37.49 16.04 -14.87
CA SER A 471 38.73 15.30 -15.11
C SER A 471 39.04 15.22 -16.61
N LYS A 472 40.29 14.90 -16.97
CA LYS A 472 40.65 14.61 -18.37
C LYS A 472 39.89 13.39 -18.92
N ASP A 473 39.56 12.43 -18.08
CA ASP A 473 38.80 11.24 -18.50
C ASP A 473 37.31 11.56 -18.72
N TYR A 474 36.75 12.52 -17.98
CA TYR A 474 35.40 13.01 -18.24
C TYR A 474 35.29 13.68 -19.61
N ILE A 475 36.30 14.44 -20.04
CA ILE A 475 36.35 15.02 -21.39
C ILE A 475 36.33 13.92 -22.45
N LYS A 476 37.09 12.83 -22.26
CA LYS A 476 37.06 11.68 -23.18
C LYS A 476 35.70 10.97 -23.21
N VAL A 477 34.99 10.91 -22.07
CA VAL A 477 33.62 10.37 -22.02
C VAL A 477 32.69 11.24 -22.86
N LEU A 478 32.83 12.57 -22.79
CA LEU A 478 32.05 13.50 -23.61
C LEU A 478 32.39 13.38 -25.11
N GLU A 479 33.66 13.22 -25.47
CA GLU A 479 34.06 12.96 -26.85
C GLU A 479 33.47 11.63 -27.38
N LEU A 480 33.51 10.57 -26.57
CA LEU A 480 32.89 9.29 -26.92
C LEU A 480 31.36 9.42 -27.05
N ARG A 481 30.74 10.21 -26.18
CA ARG A 481 29.30 10.50 -26.21
C ARG A 481 28.91 11.14 -27.55
N GLU A 482 29.62 12.19 -27.98
CA GLU A 482 29.36 12.85 -29.27
C GLU A 482 29.54 11.90 -30.46
N GLN A 483 30.53 11.01 -30.40
CA GLN A 483 30.76 10.01 -31.46
C GLN A 483 29.61 8.99 -31.57
N ILE A 484 29.07 8.54 -30.44
CA ILE A 484 27.99 7.53 -30.40
C ILE A 484 26.64 8.16 -30.74
N GLU A 485 26.37 9.40 -30.32
CA GLU A 485 25.11 10.09 -30.59
C GLU A 485 24.82 10.22 -32.09
N GLN A 486 25.85 10.28 -32.93
CA GLN A 486 25.74 10.34 -34.38
C GLN A 486 25.57 8.96 -35.05
N SER A 487 25.59 7.86 -34.29
CA SER A 487 25.48 6.49 -34.80
C SER A 487 24.04 5.95 -34.74
N GLN A 488 23.74 4.86 -35.47
CA GLN A 488 22.42 4.18 -35.44
C GLN A 488 22.19 3.34 -34.15
N GLN A 489 22.94 3.58 -33.08
CA GLN A 489 22.86 2.80 -31.83
C GLN A 489 21.72 3.23 -30.92
N ILE A 490 21.33 2.34 -29.99
CA ILE A 490 20.47 2.69 -28.87
C ILE A 490 21.32 3.36 -27.79
N TYR A 491 21.35 4.68 -27.89
CA TYR A 491 22.00 5.62 -26.98
C TYR A 491 20.96 6.16 -25.98
N LEU A 492 21.30 6.13 -24.69
CA LEU A 492 20.39 6.52 -23.61
C LEU A 492 21.07 7.42 -22.58
N LEU A 493 20.28 8.31 -21.98
CA LEU A 493 20.70 9.28 -20.99
C LEU A 493 19.97 9.08 -19.68
N PHE A 494 20.67 9.20 -18.56
CA PHE A 494 20.05 9.13 -17.23
C PHE A 494 20.66 10.15 -16.27
N ASP A 495 19.84 10.68 -15.37
CA ASP A 495 20.23 11.62 -14.32
C ASP A 495 20.09 11.03 -12.90
N SER A 496 19.25 9.99 -12.76
CA SER A 496 19.01 9.24 -11.53
C SER A 496 19.03 7.72 -11.76
N VAL A 497 19.14 6.95 -10.68
CA VAL A 497 19.02 5.49 -10.72
C VAL A 497 17.64 5.08 -11.24
N ASP A 498 16.57 5.77 -10.82
CA ASP A 498 15.21 5.44 -11.25
C ASP A 498 15.03 5.62 -12.76
N SER A 499 15.56 6.70 -13.33
CA SER A 499 15.53 6.91 -14.78
C SER A 499 16.33 5.82 -15.52
N LEU A 500 17.49 5.43 -14.98
CA LEU A 500 18.30 4.34 -15.54
C LEU A 500 17.53 3.02 -15.55
N LEU A 501 16.94 2.61 -14.41
CA LEU A 501 16.22 1.35 -14.28
C LEU A 501 14.95 1.31 -15.12
N LEU A 502 14.22 2.43 -15.22
CA LEU A 502 13.01 2.54 -16.06
C LEU A 502 13.34 2.33 -17.54
N GLN A 503 14.33 3.07 -18.06
CA GLN A 503 14.74 2.98 -19.47
C GLN A 503 15.32 1.59 -19.78
N LEU A 504 16.18 1.08 -18.89
CA LEU A 504 16.73 -0.26 -19.01
C LEU A 504 15.63 -1.31 -19.07
N GLY A 505 14.63 -1.19 -18.20
CA GLY A 505 13.49 -2.10 -18.16
C GLY A 505 12.72 -2.14 -19.47
N GLN A 506 12.41 -0.98 -20.04
CA GLN A 506 11.72 -0.85 -21.33
C GLN A 506 12.50 -1.51 -22.47
N GLN A 507 13.83 -1.30 -22.54
CA GLN A 507 14.64 -1.91 -23.60
C GLN A 507 14.70 -3.44 -23.47
N ILE A 508 14.88 -3.95 -22.25
CA ILE A 508 14.93 -5.40 -22.01
C ILE A 508 13.57 -6.04 -22.32
N ASP A 509 12.45 -5.38 -21.98
CA ASP A 509 11.12 -5.89 -22.32
C ASP A 509 10.89 -5.95 -23.84
N LEU A 510 11.36 -4.95 -24.59
CA LEU A 510 11.29 -4.96 -26.05
C LEU A 510 12.11 -6.11 -26.67
N VAL A 511 13.33 -6.35 -26.17
CA VAL A 511 14.16 -7.47 -26.63
C VAL A 511 13.49 -8.81 -26.33
N MET A 512 13.03 -8.99 -25.09
CA MET A 512 12.38 -10.22 -24.64
C MET A 512 11.04 -10.50 -25.35
N ALA A 513 10.33 -9.47 -25.82
CA ALA A 513 9.12 -9.62 -26.62
C ALA A 513 9.43 -10.01 -28.08
N ARG A 514 10.49 -9.47 -28.69
CA ARG A 514 10.90 -9.83 -30.06
C ARG A 514 11.36 -11.28 -30.18
N GLN A 515 12.00 -11.81 -29.13
CA GLN A 515 12.36 -13.23 -29.05
C GLN A 515 11.14 -14.18 -29.06
N GLU A 516 9.95 -13.71 -28.65
CA GLU A 516 8.70 -14.47 -28.75
C GLU A 516 8.19 -14.54 -30.19
N CYS A 517 8.29 -13.45 -30.96
CA CYS A 517 7.87 -13.45 -32.37
C CYS A 517 8.78 -14.33 -33.25
N SER A 518 10.08 -14.35 -33.01
CA SER A 518 11.03 -15.15 -33.80
C SER A 518 10.91 -16.65 -33.58
N THR A 519 10.40 -17.10 -32.43
CA THR A 519 10.19 -18.51 -32.11
C THR A 519 8.87 -19.07 -32.62
N GLN A 520 7.95 -18.21 -33.10
CA GLN A 520 6.65 -18.61 -33.66
C GLN A 520 6.56 -18.59 -35.20
N CYS A 521 7.59 -18.15 -35.93
CA CYS A 521 7.60 -18.26 -37.39
C CYS A 521 8.17 -19.62 -37.86
N PRO A 522 7.39 -20.48 -38.54
CA PRO A 522 7.94 -21.68 -39.16
C PRO A 522 8.86 -21.27 -40.31
N LYS A 523 10.09 -21.82 -40.34
CA LYS A 523 11.00 -21.64 -41.47
C LYS A 523 10.31 -22.14 -42.75
N PRO A 524 10.30 -21.36 -43.85
CA PRO A 524 9.79 -21.86 -45.12
C PRO A 524 10.69 -23.01 -45.61
N MET A 525 10.05 -24.08 -46.06
CA MET A 525 10.67 -25.30 -46.61
C MET A 525 11.57 -25.02 -47.81
#